data_AF-A0A9C8HZY3-F1
#
_entry.id   AF-A0A9C8HZY3-F1
#
_cell.length_a   1.000
_cell.length_b   1.000
_cell.length_c   1.000
_cell.angle_alpha   90.00
_cell.angle_beta   90.00
_cell.angle_gamma   90.00
#
_symmetry.space_group_name_H-M   'P 1'
#
loop_
_entity.id
_entity.type
_entity.pdbx_description
1 polymer ?
#
loop_
_entity_poly.entity_id
_entity_poly.type
_entity_poly.pdbx_seq_one_letter_code
_entity_poly.pdbx_strand_id
1 'polypeptide(L)' 'MRFNIMRYLNKMDNPEKSVHVFENGEFKKIYGERVYHLNLILKYSSTINERYKRFRIIMNRNGIKRIERVEFEG' A
#
# COMPACT_ATOMS: atom_id res chain seq x y z
N MET A 1 0.29 19.58 -2.36
CA MET A 1 1.56 18.82 -2.16
C MET A 1 1.49 17.56 -3.01
N ARG A 2 2.49 17.29 -3.86
CA ARG A 2 2.52 16.13 -4.75
C ARG A 2 3.74 15.28 -4.40
N PHE A 3 3.55 13.99 -4.17
CA PHE A 3 4.64 13.03 -3.90
C PHE A 3 4.76 12.05 -5.05
N ASN A 4 5.99 11.83 -5.52
CA ASN A 4 6.27 10.84 -6.56
C ASN A 4 6.55 9.48 -5.92
N ILE A 5 5.67 8.50 -6.19
CA ILE A 5 5.78 7.13 -5.68
C ILE A 5 6.38 6.13 -6.69
N MET A 6 6.71 6.58 -7.90
CA MET A 6 7.19 5.71 -8.99
C MET A 6 8.44 4.93 -8.60
N ARG A 7 9.31 5.54 -7.78
CA ARG A 7 10.54 4.91 -7.29
C ARG A 7 10.30 3.69 -6.39
N TYR A 8 9.12 3.57 -5.79
CA TYR A 8 8.73 2.40 -4.98
C TYR A 8 8.12 1.30 -5.86
N LEU A 9 7.40 1.67 -6.92
CA LEU A 9 6.82 0.73 -7.88
C LEU A 9 7.90 -0.07 -8.62
N ASN A 10 9.01 0.57 -8.99
CA ASN A 10 10.12 -0.07 -9.69
C ASN A 10 10.83 -1.17 -8.87
N LYS A 11 10.56 -1.28 -7.56
CA LYS A 11 11.11 -2.32 -6.68
C LYS A 11 10.14 -3.50 -6.48
N MET A 12 9.03 -3.55 -7.24
CA MET A 12 7.99 -4.59 -7.17
C MET A 12 8.09 -5.54 -8.37
N ASP A 13 9.30 -6.07 -8.59
CA ASP A 13 9.72 -6.93 -9.70
C ASP A 13 9.06 -8.32 -9.71
N ASN A 14 8.65 -8.85 -8.55
CA ASN A 14 7.89 -10.10 -8.44
C ASN A 14 6.45 -9.87 -7.95
N PRO A 15 5.53 -9.41 -8.81
CA PRO A 15 4.20 -8.95 -8.44
C PRO A 15 3.16 -10.06 -8.28
N GLU A 16 3.46 -11.28 -8.71
CA GLU A 16 2.51 -12.37 -8.72
C GLU A 16 3.00 -13.47 -7.79
N LYS A 17 2.13 -13.92 -6.90
CA LYS A 17 2.40 -15.08 -6.05
C LYS A 17 1.41 -16.17 -6.43
N SER A 18 1.92 -17.33 -6.84
CA SER A 18 1.05 -18.47 -7.10
C SER A 18 0.49 -19.02 -5.79
N VAL A 19 -0.82 -19.11 -5.70
CA VAL A 19 -1.54 -19.74 -4.59
C VAL A 19 -2.31 -20.92 -5.16
N HIS A 20 -2.32 -22.04 -4.46
CA HIS A 20 -3.16 -23.19 -4.81
C HIS A 20 -4.45 -23.08 -4.02
N VAL A 21 -5.58 -23.17 -4.70
CA VAL A 21 -6.91 -23.13 -4.11
C VAL A 21 -7.63 -24.40 -4.49
N PHE A 22 -8.36 -24.99 -3.55
CA PHE A 22 -9.22 -26.13 -3.82
C PHE A 22 -10.63 -25.62 -4.13
N GLU A 23 -11.10 -25.86 -5.36
CA GLU A 23 -12.41 -25.40 -5.83
C GLU A 23 -13.03 -26.47 -6.74
N ASN A 24 -14.31 -26.79 -6.53
CA ASN A 24 -15.06 -27.78 -7.30
C ASN A 24 -14.40 -29.19 -7.36
N GLY A 25 -13.71 -29.60 -6.31
CA GLY A 25 -13.06 -30.91 -6.25
C GLY A 25 -11.68 -30.98 -6.89
N GLU A 26 -11.16 -29.86 -7.42
CA GLU A 26 -9.85 -29.79 -8.08
C GLU A 26 -8.95 -28.72 -7.45
N PHE A 27 -7.63 -28.96 -7.49
CA PHE A 27 -6.64 -27.95 -7.12
C PHE A 27 -6.35 -27.04 -8.31
N LYS A 28 -6.71 -25.75 -8.19
CA LYS A 28 -6.41 -24.73 -9.18
C LYS A 28 -5.27 -23.84 -8.71
N LYS A 29 -4.37 -23.48 -9.63
CA LYS A 29 -3.32 -22.48 -9.40
C LYS A 29 -3.86 -21.11 -9.78
N ILE A 30 -3.95 -20.19 -8.81
CA ILE A 30 -4.30 -18.79 -9.05
C ILE A 30 -3.07 -17.90 -8.87
N TYR A 31 -3.04 -16.79 -9.58
CA TYR A 31 -2.00 -15.77 -9.46
C TYR A 31 -2.57 -14.60 -8.65
N GLY A 32 -2.12 -14.46 -7.40
CA GLY A 32 -2.48 -13.33 -6.55
C GLY A 32 -1.54 -12.14 -6.79
N GLU A 33 -2.09 -10.93 -6.90
CA GLU A 33 -1.30 -9.70 -6.94
C GLU A 33 -0.69 -9.42 -5.55
N ARG A 34 0.62 -9.17 -5.49
CA ARG A 34 1.27 -8.66 -4.27
C ARG A 34 0.88 -7.21 -4.03
N VAL A 35 0.35 -6.95 -2.84
CA VAL A 35 -0.05 -5.63 -2.38
C VAL A 35 0.92 -5.14 -1.31
N TYR A 36 1.32 -3.89 -1.39
CA TYR A 36 2.28 -3.22 -0.52
C TYR A 36 1.62 -2.03 0.16
N HIS A 37 1.95 -1.81 1.44
CA HIS A 37 1.48 -0.68 2.23
C HIS A 37 2.63 0.31 2.46
N LEU A 38 2.51 1.51 1.88
CA LEU A 38 3.41 2.62 2.16
C LEU A 38 2.78 3.52 3.24
N ASN A 39 3.46 3.65 4.38
CA ASN A 39 3.02 4.54 5.46
C ASN A 39 3.65 5.92 5.27
N LEU A 40 2.81 6.93 5.02
CA LEU A 40 3.22 8.33 4.88
C LEU A 40 2.85 9.10 6.15
N ILE A 41 3.83 9.72 6.79
CA ILE A 41 3.65 10.57 7.98
C ILE A 41 4.08 11.99 7.60
N LEU A 42 3.14 12.94 7.65
CA LEU A 42 3.39 14.36 7.41
C LEU A 42 3.36 15.09 8.75
N LYS A 43 4.47 15.74 9.10
CA LYS A 43 4.57 16.65 10.25
C LYS A 43 4.44 18.08 9.77
N TYR A 44 3.52 18.82 10.37
CA TYR A 44 3.36 20.26 10.18
C TYR A 44 3.74 20.93 11.50
N SER A 45 4.83 21.68 11.50
CA SER A 45 5.27 22.45 12.67
C SER A 45 5.06 23.94 12.43
N SER A 46 4.51 24.61 13.44
CA SER A 46 4.48 26.05 13.60
C SER A 46 5.05 26.38 14.97
N THR A 47 5.31 27.66 15.24
CA THR A 47 5.77 28.13 16.56
C THR A 47 4.85 27.76 17.71
N ILE A 48 3.58 27.46 17.43
CA ILE A 48 2.53 27.29 18.45
C ILE A 48 2.00 25.85 18.48
N ASN A 49 2.09 25.13 17.36
CA ASN A 49 1.46 23.82 17.21
C ASN A 49 2.27 22.88 16.31
N GLU A 50 2.32 21.62 16.71
CA GLU A 50 2.67 20.49 15.85
C GLU A 50 1.44 19.67 15.50
N ARG A 51 1.28 19.33 14.22
CA ARG A 51 0.20 18.46 13.74
C ARG A 51 0.76 17.35 12.88
N TYR A 52 0.24 16.15 13.06
CA TYR A 52 0.58 14.98 12.26
C TYR A 52 -0.60 14.58 11.39
N LYS A 53 -0.34 14.29 10.11
CA LYS A 53 -1.29 13.57 9.24
C LYS A 53 -0.64 12.28 8.79
N ARG A 54 -1.35 11.16 8.95
CA ARG A 54 -0.87 9.85 8.56
C ARG A 54 -1.77 9.26 7.50
N PHE A 55 -1.14 8.65 6.51
CA PHE A 55 -1.82 7.97 5.42
C PHE A 55 -1.19 6.61 5.19
N ARG A 56 -2.02 5.61 4.92
CA ARG A 56 -1.61 4.31 4.41
C ARG A 56 -1.97 4.24 2.92
N ILE A 57 -0.96 4.20 2.07
CA ILE A 57 -1.11 4.08 0.63
C ILE A 57 -0.94 2.60 0.28
N ILE A 58 -2.02 2.00 -0.21
CA ILE A 58 -2.09 0.61 -0.63
C ILE A 58 -1.84 0.59 -2.13
N MET A 59 -0.82 -0.14 -2.57
CA MET A 59 -0.34 -0.09 -3.93
C MET A 59 0.26 -1.43 -4.38
N ASN A 60 0.30 -1.66 -5.68
CA ASN A 60 1.01 -2.77 -6.31
C ASN A 60 1.77 -2.24 -7.54
N ARG A 61 2.41 -3.12 -8.34
CA ARG A 61 3.17 -2.68 -9.52
C ARG A 61 2.36 -1.84 -10.53
N ASN A 62 1.04 -1.99 -10.54
CA ASN A 62 0.13 -1.28 -11.44
C ASN A 62 -0.25 0.11 -10.91
N GLY A 63 0.16 0.45 -9.68
CA GLY A 63 -0.05 1.77 -9.08
C GLY A 63 -0.79 1.72 -7.74
N ILE A 64 -1.48 2.82 -7.42
CA ILE A 64 -2.23 2.97 -6.17
C ILE A 64 -3.57 2.23 -6.29
N LYS A 65 -3.86 1.37 -5.31
CA LYS A 65 -5.16 0.71 -5.15
C LYS A 65 -6.09 1.51 -4.24
N ARG A 66 -5.55 2.04 -3.12
CA ARG A 66 -6.33 2.81 -2.14
C ARG A 66 -5.43 3.71 -1.30
N ILE A 67 -6.00 4.78 -0.76
CA ILE A 67 -5.36 5.63 0.25
C ILE A 67 -6.28 5.70 1.46
N GLU A 68 -5.77 5.34 2.62
CA GLU A 68 -6.48 5.37 3.89
C GLU A 68 -5.89 6.46 4.77
N ARG A 69 -6.72 7.29 5.39
CA ARG A 69 -6.27 8.15 6.47
C ARG A 69 -6.13 7.29 7.73
N VAL A 70 -4.97 7.38 8.38
CA VAL A 70 -4.75 6.71 9.65
C VAL A 70 -5.00 7.72 10.74
N GLU A 71 -6.12 7.55 11.44
CA GLU A 71 -6.44 8.30 12.65
C GLU A 71 -5.82 7.57 13.84
N PHE A 72 -5.34 8.32 14.83
CA PHE A 72 -4.96 7.74 16.10
C PHE A 72 -6.23 7.63 16.94
N GLU A 73 -6.67 6.41 17.23
CA GLU A 73 -7.45 6.17 18.44
C GLU A 73 -6.43 6.14 19.59
N GLY A 74 -6.46 7.20 20.39
CA GLY A 74 -5.67 7.33 21.61
C GLY A 74 -6.36 6.66 22.78
#